data_AF-A0A165LH97-F1
#
_entry.id   AF-A0A165LH97-F1
#
_cell.length_a   1.000
_cell.length_b   1.000
_cell.length_c   1.000
_cell.angle_alpha   90.00
_cell.angle_beta   90.00
_cell.angle_gamma   90.00
#
_symmetry.space_group_name_H-M   'P 1'
#
loop_
_entity.id
_entity.type
_entity.pdbx_description
1 polymer ?
#
loop_
_entity_poly.entity_id
_entity_poly.type
_entity_poly.pdbx_seq_one_letter_code
_entity_poly.pdbx_strand_id
1 'polypeptide(L)'
;MPGAGCGPAVFPNSQLVNCPDFGADIKACQLRGKAVLLSLDPGRGTDADWYASEDAARAYAEQIWVSFLGGSSDTRPYGDAIFDGLRVETPRTGDLTGYWAFFDQLRKLSLASPSDKPYFLIAAVWCFSLDFLRDVLTSSPLDALFVWVLQQDCSVAHYDDKAQWNYGDWDAWASSSGVVDRNIRLYF
;
A
#
# COMPACT_ATOMS: atom_id res chain seq x y z
N MET A 1 -0.25 20.02 7.36
CA MET A 1 -0.09 20.94 6.21
C MET A 1 -1.41 21.68 6.05
N PRO A 2 -1.46 23.02 6.06
CA PRO A 2 -2.69 23.73 5.77
C PRO A 2 -2.86 23.81 4.25
N GLY A 3 -3.26 22.70 3.63
CA GLY A 3 -3.80 22.70 2.27
C GLY A 3 -5.28 23.05 2.35
N ALA A 4 -5.80 23.77 1.37
CA ALA A 4 -7.25 23.89 1.22
C ALA A 4 -7.84 22.48 1.09
N GLY A 5 -8.96 22.22 1.79
CA GLY A 5 -9.69 20.96 1.60
C GLY A 5 -10.12 20.83 0.14
N CYS A 6 -10.27 19.60 -0.34
CA CYS A 6 -10.82 19.40 -1.68
C CYS A 6 -12.23 19.99 -1.75
N GLY A 7 -12.53 20.73 -2.82
CA GLY A 7 -13.85 21.29 -3.05
C GLY A 7 -14.94 20.21 -3.21
N PRO A 8 -16.23 20.59 -3.28
CA PRO A 8 -17.34 19.63 -3.35
C PRO A 8 -17.51 18.96 -4.73
N ALA A 9 -16.65 19.26 -5.69
CA ALA A 9 -16.79 18.77 -7.06
C ALA A 9 -16.52 17.26 -7.11
N VAL A 10 -17.43 16.51 -7.75
CA VAL A 10 -17.30 15.07 -8.00
C VAL A 10 -17.33 14.78 -9.50
N PHE A 11 -16.81 13.63 -9.89
CA PHE A 11 -16.96 13.16 -11.28
C PHE A 11 -18.43 12.85 -11.60
N PRO A 12 -18.87 13.04 -12.87
CA PRO A 12 -20.21 12.66 -13.29
C PRO A 12 -20.54 11.21 -12.93
N ASN A 13 -21.73 10.98 -12.37
CA ASN A 13 -22.22 9.66 -11.94
C ASN A 13 -21.34 8.94 -10.89
N SER A 14 -20.62 9.69 -10.06
CA SER A 14 -19.74 9.13 -9.04
C SER A 14 -19.80 9.93 -7.73
N GLN A 15 -19.41 9.27 -6.63
CA GLN A 15 -19.12 9.94 -5.35
C GLN A 15 -17.63 10.34 -5.25
N LEU A 16 -16.84 10.03 -6.27
CA LEU A 16 -15.42 10.30 -6.31
C LEU A 16 -15.15 11.80 -6.50
N VAL A 17 -14.43 12.39 -5.55
CA VAL A 17 -14.13 13.82 -5.53
C VAL A 17 -13.04 14.15 -6.55
N ASN A 18 -13.21 15.27 -7.26
CA ASN A 18 -12.25 15.79 -8.22
C ASN A 18 -11.39 16.89 -7.54
N CYS A 19 -10.15 16.53 -7.24
CA CYS A 19 -9.20 17.25 -6.39
C CYS A 19 -7.86 17.57 -7.11
N PRO A 20 -7.89 18.34 -8.22
CA PRO A 20 -6.69 18.60 -9.01
C PRO A 20 -5.62 19.42 -8.25
N ASP A 21 -6.02 20.23 -7.27
CA ASP A 21 -5.08 21.02 -6.46
C ASP A 21 -4.15 20.12 -5.63
N PHE A 22 -4.67 19.04 -5.04
CA PHE A 22 -3.83 18.02 -4.40
C PHE A 22 -2.92 17.32 -5.41
N GLY A 23 -3.36 17.16 -6.65
CA GLY A 23 -2.52 16.70 -7.76
C GLY A 23 -1.31 17.62 -8.00
N ALA A 24 -1.50 18.93 -7.93
CA ALA A 24 -0.40 19.90 -8.02
C ALA A 24 0.57 19.76 -6.84
N ASP A 25 0.07 19.60 -5.62
CA ASP A 25 0.89 19.40 -4.43
C ASP A 25 1.69 18.09 -4.47
N ILE A 26 1.10 16.99 -4.94
CA ILE A 26 1.78 15.71 -5.16
C ILE A 26 2.99 15.93 -6.07
N LYS A 27 2.79 16.55 -7.23
CA LYS A 27 3.86 16.87 -8.18
C LYS A 27 4.90 17.80 -7.57
N ALA A 28 4.49 18.78 -6.75
CA ALA A 28 5.40 19.70 -6.07
C ALA A 28 6.31 18.98 -5.04
N CYS A 29 5.79 17.97 -4.34
CA CYS A 29 6.58 17.11 -3.45
C CYS A 29 7.56 16.23 -4.23
N GLN A 30 7.10 15.62 -5.32
CA GLN A 30 7.92 14.78 -6.20
C GLN A 30 9.08 15.56 -6.84
N LEU A 31 8.83 16.79 -7.31
CA LEU A 31 9.87 17.70 -7.82
C LEU A 31 10.96 18.04 -6.79
N ARG A 32 10.65 17.88 -5.49
CA ARG A 32 11.62 18.06 -4.38
C ARG A 32 12.27 16.74 -3.95
N GLY A 33 12.16 15.70 -4.76
CA GLY A 33 12.76 14.39 -4.51
C GLY A 33 12.08 13.61 -3.38
N LYS A 34 10.81 13.88 -3.09
CA LYS A 34 10.02 13.15 -2.10
C LYS A 34 9.06 12.20 -2.81
N ALA A 35 9.15 10.91 -2.50
CA ALA A 35 8.15 9.95 -2.94
C ALA A 35 6.81 10.24 -2.24
N VAL A 36 5.73 10.21 -3.00
CA VAL A 36 4.36 10.38 -2.50
C VAL A 36 3.58 9.11 -2.81
N LEU A 37 3.09 8.46 -1.76
CA LEU A 37 2.37 7.19 -1.85
C LEU A 37 0.89 7.39 -1.55
N LEU A 38 0.04 6.66 -2.26
CA LEU A 38 -1.38 6.56 -1.90
C LEU A 38 -1.54 5.48 -0.84
N SER A 39 -2.11 5.83 0.32
CA SER A 39 -2.41 4.85 1.36
C SER A 39 -3.80 4.28 1.14
N LEU A 40 -3.93 2.95 1.17
CA LEU A 40 -5.19 2.23 1.06
C LEU A 40 -5.46 1.46 2.36
N ASP A 41 -6.68 1.59 2.88
CA ASP A 41 -7.21 0.72 3.96
C ASP A 41 -7.92 -0.47 3.28
N PRO A 42 -7.84 -1.69 3.83
CA PRO A 42 -8.52 -2.85 3.26
C PRO A 42 -10.06 -2.73 3.30
N GLY A 43 -10.61 -1.73 3.98
CA GLY A 43 -12.03 -1.57 4.24
C GLY A 43 -12.38 -2.33 5.52
N ARG A 44 -12.92 -1.64 6.53
CA ARG A 44 -13.33 -2.25 7.80
C ARG A 44 -14.65 -3.03 7.67
N GLY A 45 -14.75 -3.93 6.68
CA GLY A 45 -15.93 -4.76 6.44
C GLY A 45 -17.18 -3.99 5.98
N THR A 46 -17.04 -2.76 5.50
CA THR A 46 -18.16 -1.92 5.03
C THR A 46 -18.00 -1.56 3.56
N ASP A 47 -18.16 -2.55 2.67
CA ASP A 47 -18.53 -2.39 1.23
C ASP A 47 -17.49 -2.74 0.15
N ALA A 48 -16.25 -3.12 0.49
CA ALA A 48 -15.34 -3.71 -0.51
C ALA A 48 -14.24 -4.55 0.12
N ASP A 49 -14.52 -5.83 0.39
CA ASP A 49 -13.45 -6.83 0.57
C ASP A 49 -12.86 -7.11 -0.82
N TRP A 50 -12.17 -6.13 -1.42
CA TRP A 50 -11.54 -6.27 -2.73
C TRP A 50 -10.53 -7.43 -2.73
N TYR A 51 -10.05 -7.82 -1.55
CA TYR A 51 -9.15 -8.95 -1.33
C TYR A 51 -9.86 -10.30 -1.08
N ALA A 52 -11.21 -10.37 -1.12
CA ALA A 52 -11.96 -11.60 -0.85
C ALA A 52 -11.74 -12.71 -1.88
N SER A 53 -11.30 -12.38 -3.09
CA SER A 53 -10.86 -13.33 -4.10
C SER A 53 -9.74 -12.74 -4.93
N GLU A 54 -8.96 -13.61 -5.59
CA GLU A 54 -7.89 -13.13 -6.47
C GLU A 54 -8.43 -12.28 -7.64
N ASP A 55 -9.59 -12.64 -8.20
CA ASP A 55 -10.14 -11.92 -9.34
C ASP A 55 -10.66 -10.54 -8.95
N ALA A 56 -11.30 -10.41 -7.79
CA ALA A 56 -11.69 -9.12 -7.24
C ALA A 56 -10.45 -8.25 -6.97
N ALA A 57 -9.39 -8.86 -6.43
CA ALA A 57 -8.15 -8.17 -6.11
C ALA A 57 -7.41 -7.69 -7.36
N ARG A 58 -7.35 -8.52 -8.40
CA ARG A 58 -6.77 -8.13 -9.69
C ARG A 58 -7.56 -7.02 -10.35
N ALA A 59 -8.90 -7.09 -10.35
CA ALA A 59 -9.75 -6.03 -10.87
C ALA A 59 -9.55 -4.70 -10.11
N TYR A 60 -9.40 -4.77 -8.78
CA TYR A 60 -9.11 -3.60 -7.97
C TYR A 60 -7.72 -3.02 -8.24
N ALA A 61 -6.70 -3.87 -8.42
CA ALA A 61 -5.35 -3.45 -8.81
C ALA A 61 -5.35 -2.68 -10.15
N GLU A 62 -6.10 -3.17 -11.15
CA GLU A 62 -6.28 -2.47 -12.43
C GLU A 62 -6.95 -1.11 -12.23
N GLN A 63 -8.00 -1.04 -11.41
CA GLN A 63 -8.69 0.22 -11.12
C GLN A 63 -7.75 1.24 -10.46
N ILE A 64 -6.94 0.81 -9.49
CA ILE A 64 -5.93 1.66 -8.86
C ILE A 64 -4.88 2.11 -9.87
N TRP A 65 -4.43 1.19 -10.73
CA TRP A 65 -3.42 1.47 -11.74
C TRP A 65 -3.85 2.58 -12.70
N VAL A 66 -5.08 2.50 -13.24
CA VAL A 66 -5.59 3.50 -14.19
C VAL A 66 -6.00 4.82 -13.54
N SER A 67 -6.34 4.80 -12.26
CA SER A 67 -6.84 5.98 -11.54
C SER A 67 -5.73 6.80 -10.88
N PHE A 68 -4.65 6.16 -10.42
CA PHE A 68 -3.65 6.79 -9.55
C PHE A 68 -2.20 6.55 -9.96
N LEU A 69 -1.92 5.48 -10.70
CA LEU A 69 -0.57 5.10 -11.11
C LEU A 69 -0.39 5.30 -12.62
N GLY A 70 0.34 4.39 -13.28
CA GLY A 70 0.81 4.53 -14.66
C GLY A 70 -0.21 4.22 -15.76
N GLY A 71 -1.46 3.88 -15.41
CA GLY A 71 -2.54 3.74 -16.39
C GLY A 71 -3.23 5.07 -16.69
N SER A 72 -4.29 5.05 -17.50
CA SER A 72 -5.03 6.24 -17.92
C SER A 72 -6.54 6.06 -17.70
N SER A 73 -7.20 7.12 -17.25
CA SER A 73 -8.64 7.18 -17.00
C SER A 73 -9.09 8.64 -17.10
N ASP A 74 -10.32 8.88 -17.55
CA ASP A 74 -10.94 10.21 -17.53
C ASP A 74 -11.35 10.63 -16.10
N THR A 75 -11.39 9.65 -15.18
CA THR A 75 -11.84 9.83 -13.79
C THR A 75 -10.66 9.69 -12.83
N ARG A 76 -9.75 10.67 -12.85
CA ARG A 76 -8.58 10.72 -11.95
C ARG A 76 -8.72 11.80 -10.88
N PRO A 77 -8.90 11.43 -9.60
CA PRO A 77 -9.16 12.38 -8.50
C PRO A 77 -8.11 13.47 -8.33
N TYR A 78 -6.87 13.19 -8.69
CA TYR A 78 -5.75 14.11 -8.52
C TYR A 78 -5.23 14.62 -9.86
N GLY A 79 -6.12 14.68 -10.86
CA GLY A 79 -5.77 15.08 -12.22
C GLY A 79 -4.72 14.17 -12.86
N ASP A 80 -3.71 14.78 -13.46
CA ASP A 80 -2.59 14.11 -14.13
C ASP A 80 -1.47 13.68 -13.17
N ALA A 81 -1.63 13.83 -11.86
CA ALA A 81 -0.64 13.35 -10.90
C ALA A 81 -0.55 11.82 -10.93
N ILE A 82 0.68 11.30 -10.88
CA ILE A 82 1.00 9.87 -10.83
C ILE A 82 1.78 9.63 -9.54
N PHE A 83 1.19 8.88 -8.61
CA PHE A 83 1.84 8.53 -7.34
C PHE A 83 3.09 7.68 -7.57
N ASP A 84 4.02 7.71 -6.62
CA ASP A 84 5.24 6.91 -6.66
C ASP A 84 5.02 5.48 -6.16
N GLY A 85 3.78 5.11 -5.82
CA GLY A 85 3.45 3.80 -5.31
C GLY A 85 2.28 3.82 -4.33
N LEU A 86 2.11 2.69 -3.63
CA LEU A 86 1.04 2.45 -2.68
C LEU A 86 1.59 2.01 -1.33
N ARG A 87 0.83 2.36 -0.28
CA ARG A 87 0.95 1.78 1.07
C ARG A 87 -0.38 1.17 1.46
N VAL A 88 -0.48 -0.15 1.50
CA VAL A 88 -1.76 -0.84 1.77
C VAL A 88 -1.74 -1.42 3.18
N GLU A 89 -2.73 -1.10 4.01
CA GLU A 89 -2.93 -1.77 5.30
C GLU A 89 -3.39 -3.21 5.07
N THR A 90 -2.81 -4.16 5.80
CA THR A 90 -3.21 -5.56 5.72
C THR A 90 -4.56 -5.80 6.41
N PRO A 91 -5.41 -6.68 5.86
CA PRO A 91 -6.54 -7.22 6.60
C PRO A 91 -6.09 -7.83 7.94
N ARG A 92 -6.95 -7.77 8.94
CA ARG A 92 -6.66 -8.32 10.28
C ARG A 92 -7.18 -9.74 10.48
N THR A 93 -8.02 -10.20 9.56
CA THR A 93 -8.73 -11.48 9.61
C THR A 93 -9.10 -11.89 8.18
N GLY A 94 -9.44 -13.17 8.00
CA GLY A 94 -9.98 -13.69 6.74
C GLY A 94 -8.94 -14.29 5.81
N ASP A 95 -9.37 -14.65 4.60
CA ASP A 95 -8.49 -15.14 3.54
C ASP A 95 -7.65 -13.99 2.97
N LEU A 96 -6.35 -14.23 2.81
CA LEU A 96 -5.36 -13.25 2.33
C LEU A 96 -4.95 -13.48 0.88
N THR A 97 -5.53 -14.47 0.19
CA THR A 97 -5.14 -14.83 -1.18
C THR A 97 -5.31 -13.65 -2.15
N GLY A 98 -6.39 -12.86 -2.01
CA GLY A 98 -6.57 -11.65 -2.81
C GLY A 98 -5.54 -10.56 -2.49
N TYR A 99 -5.03 -10.48 -1.27
CA TYR A 99 -4.01 -9.48 -0.91
C TYR A 99 -2.72 -9.70 -1.69
N TRP A 100 -2.25 -10.95 -1.81
CA TRP A 100 -1.11 -11.29 -2.66
C TRP A 100 -1.40 -10.97 -4.14
N ALA A 101 -2.56 -11.41 -4.66
CA ALA A 101 -2.92 -11.23 -6.07
C ALA A 101 -2.98 -9.75 -6.48
N PHE A 102 -3.36 -8.85 -5.58
CA PHE A 102 -3.34 -7.42 -5.80
C PHE A 102 -1.92 -6.88 -6.03
N PHE A 103 -0.96 -7.22 -5.16
CA PHE A 103 0.43 -6.79 -5.32
C PHE A 103 1.11 -7.42 -6.52
N ASP A 104 0.86 -8.70 -6.77
CA ASP A 104 1.35 -9.40 -7.96
C ASP A 104 0.87 -8.71 -9.25
N GLN A 105 -0.42 -8.36 -9.33
CA GLN A 105 -0.97 -7.67 -10.49
C GLN A 105 -0.38 -6.27 -10.68
N LEU A 106 -0.23 -5.49 -9.60
CA LEU A 106 0.42 -4.18 -9.69
C LEU A 106 1.86 -4.28 -10.16
N ARG A 107 2.61 -5.29 -9.71
CA ARG A 107 3.98 -5.51 -10.17
C ARG A 107 4.00 -5.87 -11.66
N LYS A 108 3.10 -6.74 -12.12
CA LYS A 108 2.95 -7.09 -13.55
C LYS A 108 2.64 -5.86 -14.39
N LEU A 109 1.70 -5.02 -13.96
CA LEU A 109 1.34 -3.77 -14.64
C LEU A 109 2.50 -2.77 -14.69
N SER A 110 3.24 -2.63 -13.59
CA SER A 110 4.44 -1.80 -13.53
C SER A 110 5.52 -2.26 -14.52
N LEU A 111 5.77 -3.57 -14.62
CA LEU A 111 6.77 -4.14 -15.52
C LEU A 111 6.36 -4.09 -17.00
N ALA A 112 5.06 -4.11 -17.27
CA ALA A 112 4.51 -3.96 -18.62
C ALA A 112 4.37 -2.49 -19.06
N SER A 113 4.52 -1.54 -18.14
CA SER A 113 4.43 -0.12 -18.45
C SER A 113 5.58 0.32 -19.36
N PRO A 114 5.33 1.16 -20.39
CA PRO A 114 6.42 1.74 -21.21
C PRO A 114 7.24 2.81 -20.46
N SER A 115 6.83 3.17 -19.25
CA SER A 115 7.51 4.13 -18.39
C SER A 115 8.48 3.42 -17.45
N ASP A 116 9.72 3.88 -17.37
CA ASP A 116 10.74 3.37 -16.43
C ASP A 116 10.52 3.85 -14.98
N LYS A 117 9.44 4.59 -14.71
CA LYS A 117 9.10 5.05 -13.36
C LYS A 117 8.92 3.83 -12.42
N PRO A 118 9.73 3.71 -11.35
CA PRO A 118 9.51 2.68 -10.34
C PRO A 118 8.30 3.03 -9.47
N TYR A 119 7.57 2.00 -9.03
CA TYR A 119 6.47 2.13 -8.08
C TYR A 119 6.77 1.36 -6.80
N PHE A 120 6.74 2.04 -5.66
CA PHE A 120 6.90 1.42 -4.35
C PHE A 120 5.61 0.70 -3.94
N LEU A 121 5.72 -0.59 -3.69
CA LEU A 121 4.65 -1.44 -3.20
C LEU A 121 4.93 -1.77 -1.74
N ILE A 122 4.18 -1.12 -0.84
CA ILE A 122 4.43 -1.17 0.58
C ILE A 122 3.22 -1.77 1.29
N ALA A 123 3.45 -2.70 2.20
CA ALA A 123 2.42 -3.16 3.13
C ALA A 123 2.58 -2.49 4.49
N ALA A 124 1.45 -2.16 5.11
CA ALA A 124 1.36 -1.65 6.47
C ALA A 124 0.72 -2.71 7.35
N VAL A 125 1.46 -3.16 8.36
CA VAL A 125 1.13 -4.33 9.17
C VAL A 125 1.14 -3.97 10.64
N TRP A 126 0.49 -4.76 11.48
CA TRP A 126 0.56 -4.59 12.93
C TRP A 126 1.70 -5.44 13.50
N CYS A 127 2.38 -4.98 14.56
CA CYS A 127 3.52 -5.71 15.11
C CYS A 127 3.19 -7.15 15.52
N PHE A 128 1.95 -7.41 15.97
CA PHE A 128 1.49 -8.73 16.42
C PHE A 128 1.00 -9.65 15.28
N SER A 129 0.94 -9.18 14.02
CA SER A 129 0.29 -9.92 12.93
C SER A 129 1.24 -10.75 12.07
N LEU A 130 2.53 -10.88 12.43
CA LEU A 130 3.52 -11.59 11.61
C LEU A 130 3.07 -13.03 11.29
N ASP A 131 2.63 -13.80 12.28
CA ASP A 131 2.29 -15.20 12.07
C ASP A 131 1.07 -15.40 11.17
N PHE A 132 0.07 -14.52 11.27
CA PHE A 132 -1.10 -14.54 10.38
C PHE A 132 -0.75 -14.16 8.94
N LEU A 133 0.18 -13.21 8.77
CA LEU A 133 0.52 -12.63 7.47
C LEU A 133 1.74 -13.29 6.80
N ARG A 134 2.44 -14.19 7.50
CA ARG A 134 3.77 -14.68 7.09
C ARG A 134 3.78 -15.17 5.65
N ASP A 135 2.87 -16.07 5.30
CA ASP A 135 2.86 -16.70 3.97
C ASP A 135 2.51 -15.70 2.86
N VAL A 136 1.53 -14.83 3.09
CA VAL A 136 1.12 -13.82 2.09
C VAL A 136 2.22 -12.78 1.88
N LEU A 137 2.87 -12.32 2.96
CA LEU A 137 3.95 -11.33 2.85
C LEU A 137 5.18 -11.92 2.19
N THR A 138 5.49 -13.19 2.49
CA THR A 138 6.63 -13.91 1.89
C THR A 138 6.49 -13.98 0.37
N SER A 139 5.26 -14.18 -0.13
CA SER A 139 4.98 -14.36 -1.55
C SER A 139 4.72 -13.07 -2.32
N SER A 140 4.46 -11.95 -1.62
CA SER A 140 4.07 -10.68 -2.24
C SER A 140 5.30 -9.88 -2.69
N PRO A 141 5.29 -9.26 -3.90
CA PRO A 141 6.42 -8.49 -4.43
C PRO A 141 6.51 -7.08 -3.84
N LEU A 142 6.71 -7.01 -2.51
CA LEU A 142 6.75 -5.79 -1.71
C LEU A 142 8.17 -5.23 -1.60
N ASP A 143 8.32 -3.92 -1.74
CA ASP A 143 9.60 -3.23 -1.56
C ASP A 143 9.88 -2.90 -0.07
N ALA A 144 8.82 -2.76 0.74
CA ALA A 144 8.95 -2.45 2.16
C ALA A 144 7.72 -2.88 3.00
N LEU A 145 7.95 -3.04 4.31
CA LEU A 145 6.91 -3.09 5.34
C LEU A 145 7.01 -1.91 6.28
N PHE A 146 5.86 -1.31 6.60
CA PHE A 146 5.69 -0.41 7.73
C PHE A 146 4.94 -1.14 8.85
N VAL A 147 5.67 -1.52 9.90
CA VAL A 147 5.17 -2.24 11.06
C VAL A 147 4.69 -1.23 12.10
N TRP A 148 3.40 -1.26 12.42
CA TRP A 148 2.81 -0.42 13.45
C TRP A 148 3.07 -0.97 14.85
N VAL A 149 3.71 -0.13 15.65
CA VAL A 149 4.20 -0.41 17.01
C VAL A 149 3.57 0.50 18.07
N LEU A 150 2.32 0.90 17.85
CA LEU A 150 1.65 1.89 18.69
C LEU A 150 0.86 1.26 19.86
N GLN A 151 0.59 -0.05 19.82
CA GLN A 151 -0.32 -0.74 20.74
C GLN A 151 0.18 -2.16 21.05
N GLN A 152 -0.35 -2.76 22.12
CA GLN A 152 -0.05 -4.13 22.59
C GLN A 152 1.39 -4.33 23.10
N ASP A 153 1.68 -5.57 23.52
CA ASP A 153 2.96 -6.00 24.09
C ASP A 153 4.15 -5.89 23.10
N CYS A 154 3.94 -5.55 21.83
CA CYS A 154 5.00 -5.25 20.85
C CYS A 154 5.11 -3.76 20.50
N SER A 155 4.53 -2.88 21.33
CA SER A 155 4.64 -1.43 21.19
C SER A 155 6.08 -0.93 21.37
N VAL A 156 6.43 0.19 20.72
CA VAL A 156 7.74 0.86 20.85
C VAL A 156 8.06 1.28 22.29
N ALA A 157 7.04 1.42 23.15
CA ALA A 157 7.24 1.65 24.58
C ALA A 157 8.02 0.53 25.26
N HIS A 158 8.03 -0.68 24.69
CA HIS A 158 8.72 -1.86 25.19
C HIS A 158 10.06 -2.12 24.49
N TYR A 159 10.62 -1.16 23.74
CA TYR A 159 11.86 -1.33 22.96
C TYR A 159 13.02 -1.97 23.75
N ASP A 160 13.16 -1.65 25.04
CA ASP A 160 14.21 -2.20 25.91
C ASP A 160 13.87 -3.60 26.48
N ASP A 161 12.61 -4.03 26.42
CA ASP A 161 12.17 -5.36 26.82
C ASP A 161 12.15 -6.31 25.61
N LYS A 162 13.21 -7.11 25.49
CA LYS A 162 13.37 -8.07 24.38
C LYS A 162 12.35 -9.22 24.39
N ALA A 163 11.61 -9.43 25.49
CA ALA A 163 10.53 -10.42 25.52
C ALA A 163 9.25 -9.88 24.85
N GLN A 164 9.13 -8.56 24.77
CA GLN A 164 7.95 -7.84 24.28
C GLN A 164 8.21 -7.21 22.90
N TRP A 165 9.37 -6.55 22.73
CA TRP A 165 9.79 -5.95 21.47
C TRP A 165 10.19 -7.01 20.43
N ASN A 166 9.35 -7.18 19.41
CA ASN A 166 9.44 -8.27 18.45
C ASN A 166 10.09 -7.90 17.11
N TYR A 167 10.90 -6.83 17.04
CA TYR A 167 11.67 -6.50 15.82
C TYR A 167 12.49 -7.69 15.32
N GLY A 168 13.08 -8.48 16.22
CA GLY A 168 13.90 -9.64 15.87
C GLY A 168 13.14 -10.70 15.07
N ASP A 169 11.84 -10.91 15.33
CA ASP A 169 11.04 -11.90 14.60
C ASP A 169 10.76 -11.45 13.16
N TRP A 170 10.49 -10.16 12.98
CA TRP A 170 10.30 -9.56 11.66
C TRP A 170 11.60 -9.51 10.87
N ASP A 171 12.72 -9.17 11.51
CA ASP A 171 14.05 -9.15 10.88
C ASP A 171 14.47 -10.56 10.43
N ALA A 172 14.23 -11.57 11.27
CA ALA A 172 14.45 -12.97 10.93
C ALA A 172 13.57 -13.44 9.76
N TRP A 173 12.30 -13.03 9.73
CA TRP A 173 11.42 -13.30 8.60
C TRP A 173 11.91 -12.62 7.31
N ALA A 174 12.24 -11.33 7.35
CA ALA A 174 12.69 -10.56 6.19
C ALA A 174 14.02 -11.09 5.62
N SER A 175 14.88 -11.64 6.48
CA SER A 175 16.15 -12.27 6.10
C SER A 175 16.02 -13.72 5.64
N SER A 176 14.83 -14.31 5.72
CA SER A 176 14.61 -15.71 5.33
C SER A 176 14.69 -15.89 3.81
N SER A 177 15.18 -17.05 3.37
CA SER A 177 15.37 -17.33 1.94
C SER A 177 14.07 -17.41 1.13
N GLY A 178 12.92 -17.47 1.80
CA GLY A 178 11.60 -17.60 1.18
C GLY A 178 11.00 -16.28 0.71
N VAL A 179 11.44 -15.13 1.25
CA VAL A 179 10.89 -13.83 0.85
C VAL A 179 11.26 -13.52 -0.59
N VAL A 180 10.25 -13.23 -1.41
CA VAL A 180 10.41 -12.99 -2.86
C VAL A 180 11.34 -11.82 -3.13
N ASP A 181 11.19 -10.70 -2.40
CA ASP A 181 12.13 -9.58 -2.46
C ASP A 181 13.15 -9.65 -1.31
N ARG A 182 14.39 -10.00 -1.65
CA ARG A 182 15.49 -10.09 -0.69
C ARG A 182 16.05 -8.73 -0.23
N ASN A 183 15.58 -7.63 -0.82
CA ASN A 183 15.93 -6.27 -0.43
C ASN A 183 14.79 -5.56 0.29
N ILE A 184 13.75 -6.29 0.71
CA ILE A 184 12.62 -5.73 1.43
C ILE A 184 13.11 -4.94 2.65
N ARG A 185 12.57 -3.74 2.84
CA ARG A 185 12.94 -2.85 3.96
C ARG A 185 11.89 -2.87 5.05
N LEU A 186 12.34 -2.95 6.30
CA LEU A 186 11.47 -2.85 7.46
C LEU A 186 11.53 -1.44 8.07
N TYR A 187 10.36 -0.89 8.38
CA TYR A 187 10.20 0.37 9.12
C TYR A 187 9.29 0.11 10.32
N PHE A 188 9.74 0.49 11.51
CA PHE A 188 9.02 0.35 12.79
C PHE A 188 8.76 1.75 13.35
#